data_AF-A0AAV5CV77-F1
#
_entry.id   AF-A0AAV5CV77-F1
#
_cell.length_a   1.000
_cell.length_b   1.000
_cell.length_c   1.000
_cell.angle_alpha   90.00
_cell.angle_beta   90.00
_cell.angle_gamma   90.00
#
_symmetry.space_group_name_H-M   'P 1'
#
loop_
_entity.id
_entity.type
_entity.pdbx_description
1 polymer ?
#
loop_
_entity_poly.entity_id
_entity_poly.type
_entity_poly.pdbx_seq_one_letter_code
_entity_poly.pdbx_strand_id
1 'polypeptide(L)'
;MVRLGREAWAQQPFAVSHKVRLVHILKNLHTSEVKIYSDASREFIELLDGESGGQVLQEFVQQSPRLVELVEAWRLHREKPGMAYILSLFATVLGHPDGKLRRHGLVKKNLDAVARMILEDKEKWGDALQELSSGDSRRQNAALDLMAAIVRRGGGLASEIAERFDFKMAILPQLAGTIKKKGGLGMGGTIGKVAEVGSTRRLFIRFAMSFLEVGNPRLLRWVLQQKEVYSGVLRGIGK
;
A
#
# COMPACT_ATOMS: atom_id res chain seq x y z
N MET A 1 -15.65 32.18 15.58
CA MET A 1 -16.67 32.50 14.57
C MET A 1 -16.51 31.51 13.42
N VAL A 2 -17.22 30.37 13.46
CA VAL A 2 -17.10 29.29 12.44
C VAL A 2 -18.51 28.96 11.95
N ARG A 3 -18.92 29.64 10.90
CA ARG A 3 -20.01 29.25 10.00
C ARG A 3 -19.63 29.84 8.65
N LEU A 4 -19.47 28.96 7.66
CA LEU A 4 -19.82 29.11 6.24
C LEU A 4 -19.03 28.06 5.45
N GLY A 5 -19.75 27.29 4.64
CA GLY A 5 -19.22 26.15 3.89
C GLY A 5 -20.18 24.97 3.75
N ARG A 6 -21.39 25.08 4.34
CA ARG A 6 -22.44 24.04 4.26
C ARG A 6 -23.35 24.16 3.02
N GLU A 7 -23.18 25.19 2.18
CA GLU A 7 -24.20 25.56 1.16
C GLU A 7 -23.74 25.47 -0.30
N ALA A 8 -22.57 24.92 -0.59
CA ALA A 8 -22.16 24.62 -1.98
C ALA A 8 -22.39 23.13 -2.37
N TRP A 9 -23.33 22.44 -1.74
CA TRP A 9 -23.44 20.97 -1.75
C TRP A 9 -24.59 20.42 -2.61
N ALA A 10 -25.33 21.27 -3.31
CA ALA A 10 -26.65 20.90 -3.85
C ALA A 10 -26.68 20.51 -5.35
N GLN A 11 -25.58 20.03 -5.95
CA GLN A 11 -25.62 19.65 -7.37
C GLN A 11 -24.83 18.36 -7.65
N GLN A 12 -25.37 17.21 -7.21
CA GLN A 12 -25.51 15.95 -7.97
C GLN A 12 -25.90 14.79 -7.02
N PRO A 13 -26.96 14.00 -7.31
CA PRO A 13 -27.39 12.88 -6.45
C PRO A 13 -26.31 11.83 -6.20
N PHE A 14 -25.39 11.65 -7.16
CA PHE A 14 -24.27 10.70 -7.05
C PHE A 14 -23.19 11.13 -6.05
N ALA A 15 -22.88 12.43 -5.97
CA ALA A 15 -21.85 12.94 -5.06
C ALA A 15 -22.27 12.85 -3.57
N VAL A 16 -23.57 12.99 -3.29
CA VAL A 16 -24.11 12.90 -1.93
C VAL A 16 -24.02 11.47 -1.37
N SER A 17 -24.27 10.46 -2.22
CA SER A 17 -24.24 9.05 -1.81
C SER A 17 -22.83 8.59 -1.40
N HIS A 18 -21.81 8.86 -2.22
CA HIS A 18 -20.42 8.52 -1.90
C HIS A 18 -19.94 9.23 -0.65
N LYS A 19 -20.38 10.47 -0.43
CA LYS A 19 -19.99 11.25 0.74
C LYS A 19 -20.50 10.66 2.06
N VAL A 20 -21.79 10.30 2.12
CA VAL A 20 -22.35 9.65 3.32
C VAL A 20 -21.64 8.33 3.60
N ARG A 21 -21.39 7.56 2.54
CA ARG A 21 -20.69 6.27 2.62
C ARG A 21 -19.25 6.44 3.12
N LEU A 22 -18.49 7.40 2.59
CA LEU A 22 -17.13 7.71 3.04
C LEU A 22 -17.10 8.13 4.51
N VAL A 23 -18.02 8.97 4.97
CA VAL A 23 -18.08 9.38 6.38
C VAL A 23 -18.30 8.16 7.29
N HIS A 24 -19.18 7.23 6.88
CA HIS A 24 -19.42 5.99 7.63
C HIS A 24 -18.18 5.09 7.67
N ILE A 25 -17.55 4.86 6.52
CA ILE A 25 -16.29 4.11 6.40
C ILE A 25 -15.21 4.70 7.30
N LEU A 26 -14.97 6.01 7.21
CA LEU A 26 -13.94 6.69 7.99
C LEU A 26 -14.21 6.58 9.49
N LYS A 27 -15.47 6.64 9.93
CA LYS A 27 -15.83 6.40 11.33
C LYS A 27 -15.47 4.97 11.76
N ASN A 28 -15.81 3.97 10.96
CA ASN A 28 -15.57 2.56 11.28
C ASN A 28 -14.09 2.20 11.29
N LEU A 29 -13.25 2.90 10.50
CA LEU A 29 -11.79 2.74 10.55
C LEU A 29 -11.19 3.07 11.94
N HIS A 30 -11.86 3.90 12.75
CA HIS A 30 -11.38 4.29 14.08
C HIS A 30 -11.93 3.39 15.21
N THR A 31 -12.74 2.38 14.89
CA THR A 31 -13.28 1.44 15.87
C THR A 31 -12.22 0.44 16.30
N SER A 32 -12.21 0.02 17.57
CA SER A 32 -11.24 -0.96 18.11
C SER A 32 -11.48 -2.41 17.64
N GLU A 33 -12.67 -2.72 17.13
CA GLU A 33 -13.07 -4.05 16.68
C GLU A 33 -12.45 -4.39 15.32
N VAL A 34 -11.61 -5.43 15.30
CA VAL A 34 -10.87 -5.89 14.10
C VAL A 34 -11.76 -6.11 12.90
N LYS A 35 -12.92 -6.75 13.11
CA LYS A 35 -13.85 -7.03 12.04
C LYS A 35 -14.36 -5.74 11.39
N ILE A 36 -14.82 -4.79 12.22
CA ILE A 36 -15.40 -3.51 11.75
C ILE A 36 -14.39 -2.71 10.93
N TYR A 37 -13.18 -2.46 11.42
CA TYR A 37 -12.24 -1.65 10.65
C TYR A 37 -11.65 -2.41 9.45
N SER A 38 -11.58 -3.74 9.50
CA SER A 38 -11.17 -4.54 8.34
C SER A 38 -12.20 -4.51 7.22
N ASP A 39 -13.49 -4.58 7.57
CA ASP A 39 -14.60 -4.48 6.62
C ASP A 39 -14.67 -3.05 6.06
N ALA A 40 -14.49 -2.02 6.89
CA ALA A 40 -14.41 -0.63 6.44
C ALA A 40 -13.22 -0.37 5.49
N SER A 41 -12.05 -0.96 5.79
CA SER A 41 -10.88 -0.86 4.90
C SER A 41 -11.16 -1.49 3.54
N ARG A 42 -11.79 -2.68 3.53
CA ARG A 42 -12.17 -3.36 2.29
C ARG A 42 -13.21 -2.58 1.52
N GLU A 43 -14.24 -2.07 2.18
CA GLU A 43 -15.29 -1.26 1.57
C GLU A 43 -14.72 0.00 0.91
N PHE A 44 -13.73 0.64 1.54
CA PHE A 44 -13.06 1.79 0.93
C PHE A 44 -12.23 1.37 -0.29
N ILE A 45 -11.49 0.27 -0.21
CA ILE A 45 -10.74 -0.26 -1.36
C ILE A 45 -11.70 -0.54 -2.54
N GLU A 46 -12.82 -1.23 -2.29
CA GLU A 46 -13.83 -1.52 -3.31
C GLU A 46 -14.43 -0.24 -3.91
N LEU A 47 -14.62 0.79 -3.10
CA LEU A 47 -15.10 2.09 -3.57
C LEU A 47 -14.08 2.77 -4.50
N LEU A 48 -12.79 2.64 -4.20
CA LEU A 48 -11.70 3.18 -5.03
C LEU A 48 -11.45 2.34 -6.30
N ASP A 49 -11.72 1.04 -6.27
CA ASP A 49 -11.57 0.16 -7.43
C ASP A 49 -12.77 0.22 -8.40
N GLY A 50 -13.89 0.83 -7.97
CA GLY A 50 -15.10 1.00 -8.78
C GLY A 50 -14.97 2.07 -9.87
N GLU A 51 -15.99 2.14 -10.76
CA GLU A 51 -16.01 3.07 -11.90
C GLU A 51 -15.87 4.56 -11.50
N SER A 52 -16.40 4.94 -10.34
CA SER A 52 -16.32 6.28 -9.77
C SER A 52 -15.09 6.50 -8.87
N GLY A 53 -14.21 5.51 -8.72
CA GLY A 53 -13.10 5.52 -7.76
C GLY A 53 -12.16 6.72 -7.91
N GLY A 54 -11.91 7.15 -9.15
CA GLY A 54 -11.15 8.36 -9.45
C GLY A 54 -11.77 9.64 -8.89
N GLN A 55 -13.09 9.78 -8.97
CA GLN A 55 -13.82 10.93 -8.44
C GLN A 55 -13.84 10.89 -6.91
N VAL A 56 -14.12 9.72 -6.34
CA VAL A 56 -14.07 9.47 -4.90
C VAL A 56 -12.72 9.85 -4.31
N LEU A 57 -11.62 9.40 -4.93
CA LEU A 57 -10.26 9.72 -4.49
C LEU A 57 -10.01 11.24 -4.53
N GLN A 58 -10.38 11.89 -5.63
CA GLN A 58 -10.16 13.33 -5.80
C GLN A 58 -10.91 14.12 -4.74
N GLU A 59 -12.19 13.82 -4.52
CA GLU A 59 -13.01 14.46 -3.49
C GLU A 59 -12.46 14.24 -2.08
N PHE A 60 -12.03 13.01 -1.78
CA PHE A 60 -11.45 12.67 -0.49
C PHE A 60 -10.14 13.44 -0.23
N VAL A 61 -9.21 13.44 -1.19
CA VAL A 61 -7.92 14.14 -1.06
C VAL A 61 -8.09 15.66 -1.05
N GLN A 62 -9.10 16.21 -1.73
CA GLN A 62 -9.41 17.64 -1.64
C GLN A 62 -9.89 18.04 -0.24
N GLN A 63 -10.70 17.20 0.40
CA GLN A 63 -11.23 17.46 1.75
C GLN A 63 -10.22 17.14 2.85
N SER A 64 -9.39 16.12 2.66
CA SER A 64 -8.33 15.72 3.58
C SER A 64 -6.98 15.58 2.85
N PRO A 65 -6.30 16.70 2.53
CA PRO A 65 -5.03 16.70 1.80
C PRO A 65 -3.91 15.86 2.42
N ARG A 66 -3.97 15.68 3.75
CA ARG A 66 -2.98 14.91 4.52
C ARG A 66 -3.49 13.53 4.94
N LEU A 67 -4.68 13.13 4.47
CA LEU A 67 -5.34 11.87 4.82
C LEU A 67 -5.41 11.67 6.34
N VAL A 68 -5.75 12.72 7.10
CA VAL A 68 -5.60 12.72 8.57
C VAL A 68 -6.40 11.60 9.23
N GLU A 69 -7.54 11.23 8.67
CA GLU A 69 -8.40 10.14 9.11
C GLU A 69 -7.73 8.77 8.91
N LEU A 70 -7.00 8.58 7.81
CA LEU A 70 -6.25 7.34 7.59
C LEU A 70 -4.99 7.27 8.45
N VAL A 71 -4.31 8.41 8.63
CA VAL A 71 -3.13 8.51 9.49
C VAL A 71 -3.49 8.24 10.95
N GLU A 72 -4.64 8.71 11.40
CA GLU A 72 -5.14 8.42 12.74
C GLU A 72 -5.57 6.96 12.89
N ALA A 73 -6.26 6.38 11.89
CA ALA A 73 -6.57 4.95 11.89
C ALA A 73 -5.29 4.08 11.95
N TRP A 74 -4.23 4.46 11.23
CA TRP A 74 -2.91 3.82 11.33
C TRP A 74 -2.39 3.86 12.77
N ARG A 75 -2.40 5.04 13.41
CA ARG A 75 -1.93 5.23 14.79
C ARG A 75 -2.70 4.34 15.77
N LEU A 76 -4.02 4.24 15.62
CA LEU A 76 -4.88 3.45 16.51
C LEU A 76 -4.66 1.93 16.38
N HIS A 77 -4.24 1.46 15.21
CA HIS A 77 -4.13 0.04 14.89
C HIS A 77 -2.71 -0.48 14.77
N ARG A 78 -1.73 0.36 15.07
CA ARG A 78 -0.31 -0.01 15.19
C ARG A 78 -0.14 -1.23 16.10
N GLU A 79 0.79 -2.11 15.70
CA GLU A 79 1.11 -3.39 16.36
C GLU A 79 -0.04 -4.42 16.44
N LYS A 80 -1.25 -4.10 15.97
CA LYS A 80 -2.39 -5.03 15.95
C LYS A 80 -2.38 -5.87 14.67
N PRO A 81 -2.89 -7.12 14.71
CA PRO A 81 -2.93 -7.98 13.52
C PRO A 81 -3.66 -7.38 12.30
N GLY A 82 -4.64 -6.48 12.51
CA GLY A 82 -5.33 -5.85 11.38
C GLY A 82 -4.63 -4.62 10.79
N MET A 83 -3.41 -4.29 11.25
CA MET A 83 -2.59 -3.23 10.65
C MET A 83 -2.42 -3.42 9.13
N ALA A 84 -2.34 -4.67 8.67
CA ALA A 84 -2.30 -5.03 7.26
C ALA A 84 -3.46 -4.44 6.43
N TYR A 85 -4.67 -4.31 7.01
CA TYR A 85 -5.80 -3.71 6.28
C TYR A 85 -5.61 -2.21 6.06
N ILE A 86 -5.02 -1.52 7.03
CA ILE A 86 -4.68 -0.10 6.91
C ILE A 86 -3.56 0.09 5.90
N LEU A 87 -2.50 -0.75 5.93
CA LEU A 87 -1.44 -0.72 4.93
C LEU A 87 -1.97 -0.93 3.52
N SER A 88 -2.85 -1.92 3.32
CA SER A 88 -3.50 -2.17 2.02
C SER A 88 -4.33 -0.97 1.55
N LEU A 89 -5.07 -0.32 2.46
CA LEU A 89 -5.83 0.88 2.12
C LEU A 89 -4.93 2.03 1.67
N PHE A 90 -3.82 2.28 2.38
CA PHE A 90 -2.82 3.26 1.93
C PHE A 90 -2.21 2.89 0.59
N ALA A 91 -1.91 1.60 0.36
CA ALA A 91 -1.39 1.11 -0.92
C ALA A 91 -2.37 1.41 -2.07
N THR A 92 -3.66 1.16 -1.88
CA THR A 92 -4.71 1.48 -2.87
C THR A 92 -4.80 2.98 -3.13
N VAL A 93 -4.89 3.80 -2.08
CA VAL A 93 -5.00 5.26 -2.20
C VAL A 93 -3.78 5.86 -2.91
N LEU A 94 -2.56 5.47 -2.51
CA LEU A 94 -1.32 5.97 -3.11
C LEU A 94 -1.06 5.39 -4.50
N GLY A 95 -1.54 4.17 -4.77
CA GLY A 95 -1.35 3.46 -6.02
C GLY A 95 -2.35 3.82 -7.12
N HIS A 96 -3.48 4.45 -6.77
CA HIS A 96 -4.59 4.72 -7.67
C HIS A 96 -4.17 5.53 -8.92
N PRO A 97 -4.54 5.13 -10.15
CA PRO A 97 -4.15 5.79 -11.39
C PRO A 97 -4.46 7.29 -11.42
N ASP A 98 -5.67 7.70 -11.05
CA ASP A 98 -6.07 9.12 -11.06
C ASP A 98 -5.31 9.98 -10.04
N GLY A 99 -4.75 9.37 -8.99
CA GLY A 99 -3.87 10.04 -8.02
C GLY A 99 -2.45 10.29 -8.51
N LYS A 100 -2.13 9.84 -9.74
CA LYS A 100 -0.81 9.98 -10.39
C LYS A 100 -0.84 10.83 -11.66
N LEU A 101 -2.03 11.11 -12.21
CA LEU A 101 -2.17 11.85 -13.46
C LEU A 101 -1.76 13.32 -13.31
N ARG A 102 -1.03 13.84 -14.31
CA ARG A 102 -0.59 15.25 -14.35
C ARG A 102 -1.76 16.25 -14.32
N ARG A 103 -2.90 15.92 -14.93
CA ARG A 103 -4.11 16.76 -14.94
C ARG A 103 -4.71 16.99 -13.55
N HIS A 104 -4.41 16.11 -12.58
CA HIS A 104 -4.84 16.23 -11.19
C HIS A 104 -3.65 16.65 -10.30
N GLY A 105 -2.93 17.70 -10.69
CA GLY A 105 -1.66 18.10 -10.09
C GLY A 105 -1.70 18.31 -8.57
N LEU A 106 -2.79 18.87 -8.03
CA LEU A 106 -2.95 19.06 -6.58
C LEU A 106 -3.12 17.73 -5.84
N VAL A 107 -3.99 16.84 -6.33
CA VAL A 107 -4.20 15.50 -5.73
C VAL A 107 -2.91 14.70 -5.77
N LYS A 108 -2.21 14.72 -6.92
CA LYS A 108 -0.89 14.09 -7.04
C LYS A 108 0.09 14.64 -6.01
N LYS A 109 0.20 15.97 -5.88
CA LYS A 109 1.12 16.62 -4.93
C LYS A 109 0.80 16.22 -3.48
N ASN A 110 -0.48 16.20 -3.11
CA ASN A 110 -0.91 15.82 -1.76
C ASN A 110 -0.55 14.37 -1.45
N LEU A 111 -0.85 13.44 -2.37
CA LEU A 111 -0.50 12.03 -2.20
C LEU A 111 1.02 11.78 -2.23
N ASP A 112 1.79 12.54 -3.03
CA ASP A 112 3.26 12.51 -3.01
C ASP A 112 3.80 12.99 -1.65
N ALA A 113 3.18 13.99 -1.04
CA ALA A 113 3.55 14.49 0.29
C ALA A 113 3.21 13.48 1.39
N VAL A 114 2.06 12.79 1.30
CA VAL A 114 1.69 11.72 2.23
C VAL A 114 2.64 10.54 2.11
N ALA A 115 3.00 10.12 0.89
CA ALA A 115 3.98 9.06 0.68
C ALA A 115 5.33 9.42 1.32
N ARG A 116 5.80 10.65 1.14
CA ARG A 116 7.03 11.14 1.79
C ARG A 116 6.92 11.16 3.31
N MET A 117 5.77 11.59 3.86
CA MET A 117 5.52 11.56 5.31
C MET A 117 5.63 10.14 5.88
N ILE A 118 5.11 9.12 5.19
CA ILE A 118 5.26 7.71 5.61
C ILE A 118 6.73 7.30 5.66
N LEU A 119 7.55 7.76 4.70
CA LEU A 119 8.97 7.45 4.67
C LEU A 119 9.76 8.19 5.75
N GLU A 120 9.48 9.47 5.95
CA GLU A 120 10.18 10.34 6.90
C GLU A 120 9.86 9.99 8.36
N ASP A 121 8.63 9.56 8.63
CA ASP A 121 8.19 9.13 9.95
C ASP A 121 8.77 7.75 10.30
N LYS A 122 9.70 7.73 11.26
CA LYS A 122 10.37 6.51 11.73
C LYS A 122 9.40 5.45 12.24
N GLU A 123 8.29 5.86 12.85
CA GLU A 123 7.32 4.91 13.39
C GLU A 123 6.56 4.23 12.25
N LYS A 124 6.04 5.00 11.30
CA LYS A 124 5.28 4.44 10.16
C LYS A 124 6.14 3.57 9.26
N TRP A 125 7.36 4.00 8.97
CA TRP A 125 8.31 3.16 8.22
C TRP A 125 8.65 1.88 9.01
N GLY A 126 8.86 2.00 10.32
CA GLY A 126 9.09 0.85 11.22
C GLY A 126 7.93 -0.14 11.20
N ASP A 127 6.69 0.34 11.25
CA ASP A 127 5.48 -0.50 11.19
C ASP A 127 5.41 -1.29 9.88
N ALA A 128 5.69 -0.64 8.73
CA ALA A 128 5.73 -1.32 7.43
C ALA A 128 6.81 -2.42 7.37
N LEU A 129 7.99 -2.18 7.94
CA LEU A 129 9.07 -3.17 8.02
C LEU A 129 8.74 -4.31 9.00
N GLN A 130 8.03 -4.02 10.08
CA GLN A 130 7.55 -5.03 11.03
C GLN A 130 6.50 -5.94 10.38
N GLU A 131 5.54 -5.38 9.63
CA GLU A 131 4.55 -6.14 8.87
C GLU A 131 5.22 -7.02 7.80
N LEU A 132 6.24 -6.50 7.12
CA LEU A 132 7.07 -7.28 6.17
C LEU A 132 7.79 -8.45 6.85
N SER A 133 8.28 -8.25 8.08
CA SER A 133 9.04 -9.25 8.83
C SER A 133 8.18 -10.22 9.64
N SER A 134 6.84 -10.09 9.56
CA SER A 134 5.89 -10.83 10.41
C SER A 134 5.83 -12.34 10.19
N GLY A 135 6.26 -12.83 9.02
CA GLY A 135 6.11 -14.23 8.61
C GLY A 135 4.68 -14.62 8.20
N ASP A 136 3.72 -13.70 8.28
CA ASP A 136 2.34 -13.86 7.80
C ASP A 136 2.21 -13.31 6.38
N SER A 137 1.64 -14.11 5.48
CA SER A 137 1.55 -13.78 4.05
C SER A 137 0.73 -12.52 3.80
N ARG A 138 -0.37 -12.31 4.51
CA ARG A 138 -1.26 -11.14 4.33
C ARG A 138 -0.56 -9.86 4.77
N ARG A 139 0.10 -9.89 5.92
CA ARG A 139 0.88 -8.76 6.47
C ARG A 139 2.04 -8.38 5.56
N GLN A 140 2.79 -9.39 5.11
CA GLN A 140 3.87 -9.25 4.13
C GLN A 140 3.40 -8.61 2.84
N ASN A 141 2.28 -9.10 2.31
CA ASN A 141 1.68 -8.62 1.08
C ASN A 141 1.28 -7.15 1.17
N ALA A 142 0.62 -6.75 2.25
CA ALA A 142 0.21 -5.37 2.46
C ALA A 142 1.40 -4.40 2.54
N ALA A 143 2.48 -4.80 3.21
CA ALA A 143 3.72 -4.02 3.28
C ALA A 143 4.38 -3.87 1.90
N LEU A 144 4.50 -4.98 1.14
CA LEU A 144 5.06 -4.98 -0.21
C LEU A 144 4.24 -4.11 -1.18
N ASP A 145 2.91 -4.22 -1.13
CA ASP A 145 2.03 -3.41 -1.97
C ASP A 145 2.13 -1.92 -1.63
N LEU A 146 2.19 -1.54 -0.34
CA LEU A 146 2.40 -0.15 0.08
C LEU A 146 3.72 0.41 -0.46
N MET A 147 4.83 -0.31 -0.25
CA MET A 147 6.14 0.13 -0.73
C MET A 147 6.15 0.24 -2.26
N ALA A 148 5.57 -0.73 -2.98
CA ALA A 148 5.47 -0.68 -4.43
C ALA A 148 4.60 0.49 -4.91
N ALA A 149 3.50 0.80 -4.20
CA ALA A 149 2.66 1.95 -4.49
C ALA A 149 3.44 3.26 -4.35
N ILE A 150 4.26 3.41 -3.30
CA ILE A 150 5.13 4.58 -3.07
C ILE A 150 6.19 4.71 -4.17
N VAL A 151 6.90 3.62 -4.51
CA VAL A 151 7.93 3.62 -5.58
C VAL A 151 7.32 4.09 -6.91
N ARG A 152 6.15 3.58 -7.29
CA ARG A 152 5.46 3.93 -8.55
C ARG A 152 5.01 5.40 -8.64
N ARG A 153 5.08 6.18 -7.56
CA ARG A 153 4.72 7.60 -7.60
C ARG A 153 5.78 8.46 -8.30
N GLY A 154 7.02 7.99 -8.38
CA GLY A 154 8.06 8.60 -9.23
C GLY A 154 9.48 8.44 -8.71
N GLY A 155 10.44 8.87 -9.53
CA GLY A 155 11.89 8.69 -9.31
C GLY A 155 12.42 9.18 -7.96
N GLY A 156 11.89 10.29 -7.43
CA GLY A 156 12.30 10.81 -6.12
C GLY A 156 11.93 9.86 -4.97
N LEU A 157 10.66 9.49 -4.87
CA LEU A 157 10.17 8.54 -3.85
C LEU A 157 10.78 7.14 -4.03
N ALA A 158 11.02 6.72 -5.27
CA ALA A 158 11.73 5.49 -5.56
C ALA A 158 13.17 5.52 -5.00
N SER A 159 13.91 6.61 -5.19
CA SER A 159 15.24 6.80 -4.58
C SER A 159 15.17 6.81 -3.05
N GLU A 160 14.20 7.51 -2.45
CA GLU A 160 14.03 7.53 -0.99
C GLU A 160 13.76 6.13 -0.41
N ILE A 161 12.94 5.29 -1.07
CA ILE A 161 12.77 3.88 -0.67
C ILE A 161 14.09 3.13 -0.79
N ALA A 162 14.81 3.29 -1.90
CA ALA A 162 16.04 2.54 -2.17
C ALA A 162 17.15 2.85 -1.15
N GLU A 163 17.20 4.07 -0.65
CA GLU A 163 18.16 4.48 0.39
C GLU A 163 17.80 3.93 1.77
N ARG A 164 16.50 3.76 2.06
CA ARG A 164 16.01 3.34 3.40
C ARG A 164 15.79 1.84 3.54
N PHE A 165 15.50 1.15 2.44
CA PHE A 165 15.19 -0.28 2.45
C PHE A 165 16.46 -1.12 2.55
N ASP A 166 16.52 -2.01 3.53
CA ASP A 166 17.62 -2.96 3.66
C ASP A 166 17.42 -4.14 2.69
N PHE A 167 18.07 -4.05 1.52
CA PHE A 167 18.07 -5.09 0.50
C PHE A 167 18.77 -6.40 0.94
N LYS A 168 19.35 -6.45 2.14
CA LYS A 168 20.00 -7.63 2.71
C LYS A 168 19.18 -8.28 3.83
N MET A 169 17.96 -7.82 4.07
CA MET A 169 17.07 -8.43 5.06
C MET A 169 16.97 -9.96 4.86
N ALA A 170 17.15 -10.71 5.95
CA ALA A 170 17.19 -12.18 5.92
C ALA A 170 15.89 -12.83 5.40
N ILE A 171 14.77 -12.11 5.43
CA ILE A 171 13.47 -12.59 4.94
C ILE A 171 13.32 -12.52 3.41
N LEU A 172 14.11 -11.69 2.72
CA LEU A 172 13.95 -11.46 1.27
C LEU A 172 14.19 -12.73 0.43
N PRO A 173 15.21 -13.57 0.70
CA PRO A 173 15.36 -14.84 0.00
C PRO A 173 14.13 -15.76 0.15
N GLN A 174 13.49 -15.75 1.32
CA GLN A 174 12.25 -16.51 1.55
C GLN A 174 11.09 -15.94 0.73
N LEU A 175 10.91 -14.61 0.70
CA LEU A 175 9.86 -13.96 -0.10
C LEU A 175 10.05 -14.19 -1.61
N ALA A 176 11.30 -14.24 -2.07
CA ALA A 176 11.64 -14.57 -3.45
C ALA A 176 11.35 -16.04 -3.83
N GLY A 177 11.03 -16.89 -2.84
CA GLY A 177 10.84 -18.34 -3.02
C GLY A 177 12.13 -19.10 -3.23
N THR A 178 13.28 -18.53 -2.86
CA THR A 178 14.61 -19.17 -3.06
C THR A 178 14.94 -20.18 -1.96
N ILE A 179 14.39 -20.00 -0.77
CA ILE A 179 14.50 -20.96 0.34
C ILE A 179 13.20 -21.76 0.40
N LYS A 180 13.23 -23.03 -0.02
CA LYS A 180 12.14 -23.97 0.28
C LYS A 180 12.25 -24.34 1.76
N LYS A 181 11.16 -24.18 2.54
CA LYS A 181 11.09 -24.74 3.90
C LYS A 181 11.45 -26.24 3.81
N LYS A 182 12.61 -26.62 4.35
CA LYS A 182 12.99 -28.03 4.54
C LYS A 182 12.04 -28.59 5.62
N GLY A 183 11.07 -29.44 5.22
CA GLY A 183 10.24 -30.19 6.18
C GLY A 183 8.74 -30.28 5.90
N GLY A 184 8.32 -30.47 4.65
CA GLY A 184 6.89 -30.60 4.31
C GLY A 184 6.57 -31.69 3.28
N LEU A 185 7.15 -32.88 3.43
CA LEU A 185 6.61 -34.09 2.84
C LEU A 185 5.50 -34.59 3.78
N GLY A 186 4.26 -34.28 3.44
CA GLY A 186 3.09 -34.67 4.23
C GLY A 186 1.82 -34.34 3.46
N MET A 187 1.30 -35.34 2.76
CA MET A 187 -0.02 -35.37 2.13
C MET A 187 -1.11 -34.86 3.10
N GLY A 188 -1.99 -33.98 2.63
CA GLY A 188 -3.33 -33.85 3.23
C GLY A 188 -3.93 -32.46 3.54
N GLY A 189 -3.28 -31.32 3.24
CA GLY A 189 -3.87 -30.02 3.62
C GLY A 189 -3.40 -28.76 2.85
N THR A 190 -2.79 -28.94 1.68
CA THR A 190 -1.73 -28.04 1.18
C THR A 190 -2.10 -27.23 -0.07
N ILE A 191 -3.36 -26.82 -0.26
CA ILE A 191 -3.74 -25.94 -1.39
C ILE A 191 -3.63 -24.45 -0.98
N GLY A 192 -4.12 -24.09 0.20
CA GLY A 192 -4.12 -22.68 0.67
C GLY A 192 -2.73 -22.10 0.93
N LYS A 193 -1.85 -22.81 1.65
CA LYS A 193 -0.49 -22.33 1.98
C LYS A 193 0.42 -22.21 0.75
N VAL A 194 0.26 -23.09 -0.25
CA VAL A 194 1.05 -23.02 -1.50
C VAL A 194 0.58 -21.86 -2.37
N ALA A 195 -0.73 -21.61 -2.43
CA ALA A 195 -1.31 -20.46 -3.12
C ALA A 195 -0.90 -19.12 -2.47
N GLU A 196 -0.85 -19.05 -1.13
CA GLU A 196 -0.39 -17.86 -0.39
C GLU A 196 1.11 -17.60 -0.52
N VAL A 197 1.94 -18.63 -0.55
CA VAL A 197 3.39 -18.48 -0.83
C VAL A 197 3.60 -18.01 -2.29
N GLY A 198 2.80 -18.53 -3.23
CA GLY A 198 2.80 -18.07 -4.62
C GLY A 198 2.35 -16.61 -4.78
N SER A 199 1.34 -16.18 -4.01
CA SER A 199 0.86 -14.80 -4.03
C SER A 199 1.88 -13.83 -3.42
N THR A 200 2.58 -14.24 -2.35
CA THR A 200 3.61 -13.42 -1.68
C THR A 200 4.82 -13.22 -2.58
N ARG A 201 5.31 -14.29 -3.22
CA ARG A 201 6.39 -14.19 -4.22
C ARG A 201 6.02 -13.26 -5.36
N ARG A 202 4.77 -13.34 -5.86
CA ARG A 202 4.28 -12.44 -6.91
C ARG A 202 4.31 -10.98 -6.47
N LEU A 203 3.88 -10.67 -5.25
CA LEU A 203 3.94 -9.29 -4.75
C LEU A 203 5.36 -8.80 -4.49
N PHE A 204 6.24 -9.68 -4.01
CA PHE A 204 7.66 -9.37 -3.89
C PHE A 204 8.29 -9.02 -5.25
N ILE A 205 7.96 -9.80 -6.30
CA ILE A 205 8.37 -9.49 -7.67
C ILE A 205 7.77 -8.16 -8.13
N ARG A 206 6.49 -7.88 -7.85
CA ARG A 206 5.85 -6.59 -8.19
C ARG A 206 6.47 -5.40 -7.48
N PHE A 207 6.97 -5.58 -6.26
CA PHE A 207 7.75 -4.57 -5.54
C PHE A 207 9.09 -4.34 -6.24
N ALA A 208 9.85 -5.39 -6.56
CA ALA A 208 11.10 -5.23 -7.30
C ALA A 208 10.87 -4.58 -8.68
N MET A 209 9.88 -5.05 -9.44
CA MET A 209 9.53 -4.49 -10.76
C MET A 209 9.12 -3.02 -10.68
N SER A 210 8.54 -2.56 -9.58
CA SER A 210 8.14 -1.15 -9.44
C SER A 210 9.30 -0.17 -9.63
N PHE A 211 10.53 -0.54 -9.23
CA PHE A 211 11.72 0.28 -9.50
C PHE A 211 12.06 0.35 -10.98
N LEU A 212 11.82 -0.73 -11.72
CA LEU A 212 12.04 -0.79 -13.16
C LEU A 212 11.00 0.03 -13.92
N GLU A 213 9.73 -0.06 -13.50
CA GLU A 213 8.61 0.69 -14.08
C GLU A 213 8.80 2.22 -13.98
N VAL A 214 9.49 2.70 -12.94
CA VAL A 214 9.80 4.12 -12.77
C VAL A 214 10.78 4.63 -13.83
N GLY A 215 11.63 3.75 -14.39
CA GLY A 215 12.50 4.09 -15.52
C GLY A 215 13.64 5.07 -15.22
N ASN A 216 14.03 5.26 -13.95
CA ASN A 216 15.16 6.13 -13.59
C ASN A 216 16.51 5.39 -13.80
N PRO A 217 17.34 5.75 -14.79
CA PRO A 217 18.53 4.97 -15.15
C PRO A 217 19.59 4.91 -14.04
N ARG A 218 19.74 5.98 -13.25
CA ARG A 218 20.70 6.03 -12.14
C ARG A 218 20.30 5.08 -11.04
N LEU A 219 19.02 5.12 -10.67
CA LEU A 219 18.44 4.23 -9.66
C LEU A 219 18.49 2.77 -10.14
N LEU A 220 18.11 2.51 -11.39
CA LEU A 220 18.13 1.18 -11.99
C LEU A 220 19.51 0.52 -11.91
N ARG A 221 20.57 1.26 -12.25
CA ARG A 221 21.94 0.75 -12.16
C ARG A 221 22.26 0.27 -10.74
N TRP A 222 21.87 1.02 -9.71
CA TRP A 222 22.15 0.67 -8.31
C TRP A 222 21.26 -0.45 -7.80
N VAL A 223 19.96 -0.41 -8.10
CA VAL A 223 18.97 -1.38 -7.63
C VAL A 223 19.22 -2.77 -8.23
N LEU A 224 19.61 -2.86 -9.51
CA LEU A 224 19.93 -4.13 -10.17
C LEU A 224 21.20 -4.81 -9.62
N GLN A 225 22.06 -4.07 -8.89
CA GLN A 225 23.22 -4.65 -8.22
C GLN A 225 22.86 -5.36 -6.91
N GLN A 226 21.63 -5.18 -6.39
CA GLN A 226 21.13 -5.84 -5.18
C GLN A 226 20.79 -7.30 -5.49
N LYS A 227 21.82 -8.17 -5.47
CA LYS A 227 21.74 -9.58 -5.89
C LYS A 227 20.70 -10.35 -5.09
N GLU A 228 20.54 -10.05 -3.82
CA GLU A 228 19.63 -10.70 -2.87
C GLU A 228 18.16 -10.59 -3.32
N VAL A 229 17.80 -9.50 -3.98
CA VAL A 229 16.46 -9.28 -4.54
C VAL A 229 16.40 -9.73 -5.99
N TYR A 230 17.29 -9.20 -6.84
CA TYR A 230 17.14 -9.34 -8.29
C TYR A 230 17.59 -10.70 -8.82
N SER A 231 18.52 -11.40 -8.17
CA SER A 231 18.83 -12.78 -8.57
C SER A 231 17.62 -13.70 -8.37
N GLY A 232 16.89 -13.54 -7.26
CA GLY A 232 15.70 -14.33 -6.95
C GLY A 232 14.51 -14.01 -7.84
N VAL A 233 14.30 -12.73 -8.15
CA VAL A 233 13.25 -12.25 -9.06
C VAL A 233 13.50 -12.76 -10.49
N LEU A 234 14.72 -12.64 -11.00
CA LEU A 234 15.06 -13.00 -12.38
C LEU A 234 15.17 -14.51 -12.63
N ARG A 235 15.47 -15.32 -11.60
CA ARG A 235 15.62 -16.80 -11.72
C ARG A 235 14.36 -17.52 -12.20
N GLY A 236 13.21 -16.86 -12.22
CA GLY A 236 11.94 -17.41 -12.68
C GLY A 236 11.42 -16.89 -14.04
N ILE A 237 12.12 -15.96 -14.69
CA ILE A 237 11.60 -15.27 -15.90
C ILE A 237 11.96 -16.02 -17.20
N GLY A 238 12.87 -16.99 -17.15
CA GLY A 238 13.30 -17.79 -18.31
C GLY A 238 12.80 -19.24 -18.32
N LYS A 239 11.67 -19.53 -17.67
CA LYS A 239 11.05 -20.86 -17.65
C LYS A 239 9.63 -20.80 -18.16
#